data_AF-A0A2J5N7Z5-F1
#
_entry.id   AF-A0A2J5N7Z5-F1
#
_cell.length_a   1.000
_cell.length_b   1.000
_cell.length_c   1.000
_cell.angle_alpha   90.00
_cell.angle_beta   90.00
_cell.angle_gamma   90.00
#
_symmetry.space_group_name_H-M   'P 1'
#
loop_
_entity.id
_entity.type
_entity.pdbx_description
1 polymer ?
#
loop_
_entity_poly.entity_id
_entity_poly.type
_entity_poly.pdbx_seq_one_letter_code
_entity_poly.pdbx_strand_id
1 'polypeptide(L)'
;SYDSLAQARTFARETSSRFLSLSGQWNFCFFNNPLRVPEAFTSQYMSDWGPITVPGMWQMEGHGQLQYTDEGFPFPIDVPYVPTDNPTGAYQRIFTLSEGWQGQQTLIKFDGVETYFEVYVNGQYIGFSKGSRLTAEFDISHAVKTGDNLLC
;
A
#
# COMPACT_ATOMS: atom_id res chain seq x y z
N SER A 1 17.06 9.12 -2.92
CA SER A 1 17.83 10.38 -2.88
C SER A 1 18.67 10.38 -1.62
N TYR A 2 19.85 10.98 -1.62
CA TYR A 2 20.74 11.08 -0.45
C TYR A 2 21.09 12.54 -0.20
N ASP A 3 21.38 12.90 1.05
CA ASP A 3 21.69 14.28 1.41
C ASP A 3 23.16 14.65 1.14
N SER A 4 24.04 13.66 1.02
CA SER A 4 25.45 13.86 0.70
C SER A 4 26.07 12.68 -0.03
N LEU A 5 27.22 12.94 -0.68
CA LEU A 5 28.02 11.89 -1.33
C LEU A 5 28.57 10.86 -0.33
N ALA A 6 28.86 11.27 0.90
CA ALA A 6 29.30 10.36 1.96
C ALA A 6 28.20 9.36 2.33
N GLN A 7 26.95 9.83 2.49
CA GLN A 7 25.79 8.95 2.70
C GLN A 7 25.50 8.09 1.48
N ALA A 8 25.61 8.62 0.26
CA ALA A 8 25.38 7.84 -0.95
C ALA A 8 26.31 6.62 -1.05
N ARG A 9 27.55 6.72 -0.52
CA ARG A 9 28.51 5.60 -0.50
C ARG A 9 28.15 4.47 0.45
N THR A 10 27.27 4.69 1.43
CA THR A 10 26.86 3.62 2.37
C THR A 10 25.78 2.72 1.78
N PHE A 11 25.12 3.14 0.70
CA PHE A 11 23.93 2.50 0.11
C PHE A 11 22.74 2.36 1.08
N ALA A 12 22.83 2.94 2.29
CA ALA A 12 21.80 2.89 3.32
C ALA A 12 20.76 4.00 3.09
N ARG A 13 19.85 3.80 2.14
CA ARG A 13 18.84 4.81 1.73
C ARG A 13 17.98 5.30 2.90
N GLU A 14 17.76 4.43 3.86
CA GLU A 14 17.02 4.66 5.11
C GLU A 14 17.64 5.73 6.02
N THR A 15 18.90 6.07 5.80
CA THR A 15 19.60 7.12 6.56
C THR A 15 19.43 8.52 5.97
N SER A 16 18.83 8.64 4.78
CA SER A 16 18.54 9.95 4.19
C SER A 16 17.30 10.57 4.81
N SER A 17 17.35 11.88 5.04
CA SER A 17 16.18 12.69 5.42
C SER A 17 15.05 12.70 4.37
N ARG A 18 15.35 12.25 3.15
CA ARG A 18 14.44 12.16 2.00
C ARG A 18 13.86 10.76 1.81
N PHE A 19 13.99 9.91 2.83
CA PHE A 19 13.43 8.56 2.83
C PHE A 19 12.60 8.37 4.09
N LEU A 20 11.39 7.87 3.91
CA LEU A 20 10.50 7.50 5.01
C LEU A 20 10.03 6.07 4.77
N SER A 21 10.37 5.17 5.70
CA SER A 21 9.85 3.81 5.66
C SER A 21 8.39 3.79 6.12
N LEU A 22 7.53 3.23 5.29
CA LEU A 22 6.14 2.95 5.62
C LEU A 22 5.92 1.49 6.03
N SER A 23 6.98 0.74 6.32
CA SER A 23 6.87 -0.60 6.92
C SER A 23 6.47 -0.52 8.40
N GLY A 24 5.89 -1.59 8.94
CA GLY A 24 5.43 -1.69 10.32
C GLY A 24 3.93 -1.97 10.41
N GLN A 25 3.29 -1.46 11.47
CA GLN A 25 1.86 -1.69 11.70
C GLN A 25 1.01 -0.77 10.81
N TRP A 26 0.02 -1.35 10.17
CA TRP A 26 -1.02 -0.67 9.40
C TRP A 26 -2.37 -1.03 9.98
N ASN A 27 -3.35 -0.15 9.82
CA ASN A 27 -4.74 -0.44 10.09
C ASN A 27 -5.31 -1.28 8.95
N PHE A 28 -6.11 -2.30 9.24
CA PHE A 28 -6.47 -3.29 8.25
C PHE A 28 -7.82 -3.94 8.51
N CYS A 29 -8.55 -4.18 7.41
CA CYS A 29 -9.73 -5.02 7.40
C CYS A 29 -9.75 -5.90 6.15
N PHE A 30 -10.19 -7.14 6.32
CA PHE A 30 -10.33 -8.12 5.26
C PHE A 30 -11.79 -8.26 4.85
N PHE A 31 -12.04 -8.20 3.54
CA PHE A 31 -13.36 -8.37 2.95
C PHE A 31 -13.35 -9.52 1.94
N ASN A 32 -14.46 -10.25 1.85
CA ASN A 32 -14.60 -11.33 0.85
C ASN A 32 -14.98 -10.80 -0.55
N ASN A 33 -15.27 -9.50 -0.67
CA ASN A 33 -15.73 -8.88 -1.90
C ASN A 33 -15.35 -7.38 -1.88
N PRO A 34 -14.80 -6.81 -2.95
CA PRO A 34 -14.36 -5.41 -2.98
C PRO A 34 -15.51 -4.41 -2.76
N LEU A 35 -16.74 -4.75 -3.15
CA LEU A 35 -17.91 -3.89 -2.97
C LEU A 35 -18.35 -3.75 -1.50
N ARG A 36 -17.72 -4.50 -0.58
CA ARG A 36 -17.96 -4.39 0.86
C ARG A 36 -17.02 -3.42 1.56
N VAL A 37 -15.97 -2.96 0.88
CA VAL A 37 -15.09 -1.92 1.43
C VAL A 37 -15.93 -0.64 1.59
N PRO A 38 -15.98 -0.02 2.78
CA PRO A 38 -16.78 1.20 2.98
C PRO A 38 -16.34 2.33 2.05
N GLU A 39 -17.29 3.06 1.47
CA GLU A 39 -16.99 4.21 0.58
C GLU A 39 -16.11 5.27 1.28
N ALA A 40 -16.31 5.45 2.59
CA ALA A 40 -15.53 6.38 3.41
C ALA A 40 -14.07 5.94 3.65
N PHE A 41 -13.69 4.70 3.32
CA PHE A 41 -12.35 4.14 3.56
C PHE A 41 -11.22 5.01 3.03
N THR A 42 -11.39 5.61 1.86
CA THR A 42 -10.32 6.39 1.21
C THR A 42 -10.08 7.73 1.88
N SER A 43 -11.08 8.28 2.59
CA SER A 43 -11.06 9.64 3.14
C SER A 43 -11.11 9.70 4.67
N GLN A 44 -11.46 8.61 5.35
CA GLN A 44 -11.59 8.53 6.80
C GLN A 44 -10.81 7.36 7.37
N TYR A 45 -10.10 7.61 8.47
CA TYR A 45 -9.39 6.55 9.20
C TYR A 45 -10.39 5.70 9.98
N MET A 46 -10.39 4.39 9.73
CA MET A 46 -11.31 3.42 10.31
C MET A 46 -10.78 2.95 11.67
N SER A 47 -11.05 3.71 12.72
CA SER A 47 -10.48 3.47 14.06
C SER A 47 -10.90 2.14 14.71
N ASP A 48 -11.95 1.51 14.20
CA ASP A 48 -12.50 0.23 14.66
C ASP A 48 -11.81 -1.00 14.05
N TRP A 49 -10.90 -0.80 13.09
CA TRP A 49 -10.17 -1.88 12.42
C TRP A 49 -8.96 -2.38 13.23
N GLY A 50 -8.44 -3.54 12.83
CA GLY A 50 -7.33 -4.20 13.51
C GLY A 50 -5.98 -3.87 12.89
N PRO A 51 -4.87 -4.09 13.60
CA PRO A 51 -3.55 -3.93 13.03
C PRO A 51 -3.14 -5.11 12.12
N ILE A 52 -2.31 -4.85 11.12
CA ILE A 52 -1.59 -5.85 10.31
C ILE A 52 -0.12 -5.42 10.11
N THR A 53 0.79 -6.38 9.98
CA THR A 53 2.20 -6.09 9.74
C THR A 53 2.52 -6.01 8.25
N VAL A 54 3.11 -4.90 7.83
CA VAL A 54 3.57 -4.68 6.44
C VAL A 54 5.11 -4.56 6.41
N PRO A 55 5.81 -5.29 5.53
CA PRO A 55 5.29 -6.24 4.55
C PRO A 55 4.91 -7.59 5.16
N GLY A 56 3.90 -8.25 4.58
CA GLY A 56 3.42 -9.55 5.01
C GLY A 56 2.26 -10.03 4.12
N MET A 57 2.03 -11.35 4.08
CA MET A 57 0.83 -11.91 3.45
C MET A 57 -0.27 -11.96 4.51
N TRP A 58 -1.45 -11.39 4.22
CA TRP A 58 -2.54 -11.34 5.20
C TRP A 58 -2.98 -12.74 5.68
N GLN A 59 -2.76 -13.76 4.85
CA GLN A 59 -3.05 -15.16 5.20
C GLN A 59 -2.19 -15.68 6.35
N MET A 60 -0.97 -15.16 6.50
CA MET A 60 -0.09 -15.51 7.61
C MET A 60 -0.52 -14.86 8.93
N GLU A 61 -1.40 -13.86 8.87
CA GLU A 61 -2.01 -13.19 10.03
C GLU A 61 -3.48 -13.61 10.22
N GLY A 62 -3.90 -14.72 9.60
CA GLY A 62 -5.21 -15.34 9.85
C GLY A 62 -6.37 -14.81 8.99
N HIS A 63 -6.09 -14.05 7.93
CA HIS A 63 -7.11 -13.54 7.01
C HIS A 63 -7.20 -14.38 5.72
N GLY A 64 -8.40 -14.56 5.17
CA GLY A 64 -8.58 -15.35 3.95
C GLY A 64 -8.15 -16.82 4.10
N GLN A 65 -7.70 -17.43 3.00
CA GLN A 65 -7.27 -18.83 2.96
C GLN A 65 -5.97 -18.94 2.15
N LEU A 66 -5.01 -19.73 2.64
CA LEU A 66 -3.84 -20.11 1.86
C LEU A 66 -4.26 -21.13 0.80
N GLN A 67 -3.78 -20.94 -0.42
CA GLN A 67 -4.07 -21.80 -1.55
C GLN A 67 -2.75 -22.25 -2.16
N TYR A 68 -2.60 -23.56 -2.36
CA TYR A 68 -1.48 -24.15 -3.07
C TYR A 68 -2.07 -25.01 -4.19
N THR A 69 -1.73 -24.68 -5.42
CA THR A 69 -2.11 -25.42 -6.62
C THR A 69 -0.87 -25.60 -7.48
N ASP A 70 -0.79 -26.71 -8.21
CA ASP A 70 0.34 -26.99 -9.10
C ASP A 70 0.07 -26.41 -10.50
N GLU A 71 -0.81 -27.05 -11.28
CA GLU A 71 -1.14 -26.60 -12.64
C GLU A 71 -2.43 -25.77 -12.76
N GLY A 72 -3.39 -26.00 -11.86
CA GLY A 72 -4.70 -25.33 -11.90
C GLY A 72 -4.66 -23.93 -11.32
N PHE A 73 -5.43 -23.00 -11.90
CA PHE A 73 -5.72 -21.75 -11.22
C PHE A 73 -6.53 -22.04 -9.94
N PRO A 74 -6.28 -21.30 -8.84
CA PRO A 74 -7.02 -21.49 -7.60
C PRO A 74 -8.45 -20.90 -7.65
N PHE A 75 -8.89 -20.47 -8.84
CA PHE A 75 -10.21 -19.92 -9.12
C PHE A 75 -10.68 -20.33 -10.54
N PRO A 76 -12.00 -20.27 -10.83
CA PRO A 76 -12.54 -20.57 -12.15
C PRO A 76 -11.93 -19.72 -13.26
N ILE A 77 -11.56 -20.34 -14.39
CA ILE A 77 -10.94 -19.67 -15.52
C ILE A 77 -12.04 -19.19 -16.49
N ASP A 78 -12.30 -17.88 -16.52
CA ASP A 78 -13.21 -17.24 -17.47
C ASP A 78 -12.61 -15.92 -17.95
N VAL A 79 -11.65 -15.98 -18.86
CA VAL A 79 -10.84 -14.81 -19.26
C VAL A 79 -11.70 -13.78 -20.04
N PRO A 80 -11.67 -12.47 -19.70
CA PRO A 80 -10.78 -11.77 -18.76
C PRO A 80 -11.36 -11.55 -17.34
N TYR A 81 -12.46 -12.23 -17.02
CA TYR A 81 -13.19 -12.06 -15.77
C TYR A 81 -12.52 -12.80 -14.60
N VAL A 82 -12.68 -12.20 -13.41
CA VAL A 82 -12.33 -12.80 -12.13
C VAL A 82 -13.61 -13.04 -11.33
N PRO A 83 -13.61 -13.93 -10.33
CA PRO A 83 -14.77 -14.14 -9.49
C PRO A 83 -15.26 -12.82 -8.84
N THR A 84 -16.57 -12.64 -8.76
CA THR A 84 -17.19 -11.50 -8.07
C THR A 84 -16.78 -11.45 -6.61
N ASP A 85 -16.75 -12.62 -5.95
CA ASP A 85 -16.23 -12.77 -4.60
C ASP A 85 -14.70 -12.84 -4.64
N ASN A 86 -14.10 -11.66 -4.65
CA ASN A 86 -12.65 -11.47 -4.69
C ASN A 86 -12.15 -10.96 -3.32
N PRO A 87 -11.37 -11.76 -2.57
CA PRO A 87 -10.73 -11.33 -1.32
C PRO A 87 -10.02 -9.99 -1.48
N THR A 88 -10.40 -9.02 -0.64
CA THR A 88 -9.90 -7.64 -0.70
C THR A 88 -9.37 -7.25 0.67
N GLY A 89 -8.09 -6.92 0.73
CA GLY A 89 -7.46 -6.33 1.91
C GLY A 89 -7.48 -4.81 1.82
N ALA A 90 -8.13 -4.15 2.76
CA ALA A 90 -8.14 -2.70 2.88
C ALA A 90 -7.11 -2.28 3.92
N TYR A 91 -6.07 -1.58 3.50
CA TYR A 91 -4.95 -1.14 4.33
C TYR A 91 -5.03 0.36 4.57
N GLN A 92 -4.78 0.86 5.78
CA GLN A 92 -4.57 2.28 6.02
C GLN A 92 -3.34 2.54 6.86
N ARG A 93 -2.66 3.65 6.57
CA ARG A 93 -1.57 4.15 7.40
C ARG A 93 -1.58 5.66 7.47
N ILE A 94 -1.49 6.17 8.69
CA ILE A 94 -1.17 7.57 8.92
C ILE A 94 0.35 7.71 8.87
N PHE A 95 0.83 8.67 8.09
CA PHE A 95 2.26 9.02 8.04
C PHE A 95 2.42 10.54 8.11
N THR A 96 3.47 10.96 8.79
CA THR A 96 3.74 12.39 9.02
C THR A 96 4.90 12.85 8.16
N LEU A 97 4.67 13.87 7.33
CA LEU A 97 5.72 14.54 6.56
C LEU A 97 6.20 15.79 7.29
N SER A 98 7.52 15.92 7.43
CA SER A 98 8.12 17.14 8.00
C SER A 98 8.13 18.29 6.98
N GLU A 99 8.40 19.51 7.44
CA GLU A 99 8.49 20.71 6.57
C GLU A 99 9.51 20.55 5.44
N GLY A 100 10.55 19.71 5.61
CA GLY A 100 11.56 19.45 4.58
C GLY A 100 11.03 18.80 3.30
N TRP A 101 9.81 18.25 3.33
CA TRP A 101 9.14 17.67 2.16
C TRP A 101 8.31 18.70 1.38
N GLN A 102 8.06 19.87 1.95
CA GLN A 102 7.21 20.89 1.33
C GLN A 102 7.82 21.39 0.01
N GLY A 103 7.04 21.34 -1.07
CA GLY A 103 7.47 21.76 -2.40
C GLY A 103 8.47 20.81 -3.07
N GLN A 104 8.76 19.65 -2.48
CA GLN A 104 9.57 18.60 -3.09
C GLN A 104 8.67 17.57 -3.80
N GLN A 105 9.22 16.93 -4.84
CA GLN A 105 8.56 15.77 -5.43
C GLN A 105 8.57 14.61 -4.42
N THR A 106 7.38 14.13 -4.09
CA THR A 106 7.16 13.03 -3.15
C THR A 106 6.63 11.82 -3.90
N LEU A 107 7.40 10.74 -3.90
CA LEU A 107 7.02 9.47 -4.51
C LEU A 107 6.70 8.46 -3.42
N ILE A 108 5.59 7.74 -3.58
CA ILE A 108 5.35 6.52 -2.82
C ILE A 108 5.82 5.31 -3.62
N LYS A 109 6.47 4.37 -2.94
CA LYS A 109 7.08 3.19 -3.54
C LYS A 109 6.57 1.93 -2.86
N PHE A 110 6.04 1.01 -3.67
CA PHE A 110 5.67 -0.33 -3.27
C PHE A 110 6.61 -1.31 -3.94
N ASP A 111 7.45 -2.00 -3.17
CA ASP A 111 8.45 -2.93 -3.72
C ASP A 111 7.81 -4.23 -4.25
N GLY A 112 6.58 -4.56 -3.82
CA GLY A 112 5.74 -5.62 -4.39
C GLY A 112 4.40 -5.74 -3.67
N VAL A 113 3.31 -5.85 -4.43
CA VAL A 113 1.93 -6.02 -3.91
C VAL A 113 1.20 -7.05 -4.77
N GLU A 114 0.63 -8.06 -4.13
CA GLU A 114 -0.03 -9.17 -4.81
C GLU A 114 -1.55 -9.03 -4.75
N THR A 115 -2.31 -9.04 -5.87
CA THR A 115 -1.93 -9.09 -7.31
C THR A 115 -2.24 -7.80 -8.07
N TYR A 116 -3.22 -7.04 -7.57
CA TYR A 116 -3.71 -5.76 -8.06
C TYR A 116 -4.03 -4.90 -6.85
N PHE A 117 -3.73 -3.61 -6.92
CA PHE A 117 -4.07 -2.67 -5.87
C PHE A 117 -4.30 -1.27 -6.42
N GLU A 118 -5.04 -0.48 -5.66
CA GLU A 118 -5.25 0.94 -5.86
C GLU A 118 -4.62 1.71 -4.71
N VAL A 119 -4.24 2.96 -4.97
CA VAL A 119 -3.62 3.84 -3.98
C VAL A 119 -4.42 5.11 -3.86
N TYR A 120 -4.75 5.48 -2.63
CA TYR A 120 -5.40 6.73 -2.29
C TYR A 120 -4.60 7.48 -1.22
N VAL A 121 -4.50 8.80 -1.36
CA VAL A 121 -3.87 9.66 -0.35
C VAL A 121 -4.83 10.78 0.00
N ASN A 122 -5.16 10.92 1.29
CA ASN A 122 -6.07 11.93 1.80
C ASN A 122 -7.42 11.98 1.03
N GLY A 123 -7.97 10.82 0.66
CA GLY A 123 -9.21 10.72 -0.13
C GLY A 123 -9.04 10.86 -1.64
N GLN A 124 -7.85 11.21 -2.14
CA GLN A 124 -7.60 11.39 -3.56
C GLN A 124 -7.04 10.12 -4.19
N TYR A 125 -7.61 9.70 -5.31
CA TYR A 125 -7.11 8.59 -6.11
C TYR A 125 -5.77 8.96 -6.76
N ILE A 126 -4.76 8.11 -6.57
CA ILE A 126 -3.42 8.31 -7.11
C ILE A 126 -3.20 7.42 -8.34
N GLY A 127 -3.63 6.16 -8.27
CA GLY A 127 -3.42 5.21 -9.36
C GLY A 127 -3.64 3.77 -8.92
N PHE A 128 -3.31 2.86 -9.83
CA PHE A 128 -3.37 1.42 -9.59
C PHE A 128 -2.15 0.73 -10.22
N SER A 129 -1.85 -0.49 -9.77
CA SER A 129 -0.86 -1.34 -10.41
C SER A 129 -1.29 -2.80 -10.45
N LYS A 130 -0.73 -3.53 -11.41
CA LYS A 130 -0.85 -4.99 -11.57
C LYS A 130 0.55 -5.58 -11.67
N GLY A 131 0.74 -6.75 -11.08
CA GLY A 131 2.00 -7.49 -11.16
C GLY A 131 2.75 -7.49 -9.83
N SER A 132 2.79 -8.65 -9.19
CA SER A 132 3.20 -8.79 -7.80
C SER A 132 4.70 -8.71 -7.52
N ARG A 133 5.53 -8.79 -8.57
CA ARG A 133 6.99 -8.97 -8.45
C ARG A 133 7.79 -7.79 -8.99
N LEU A 134 7.12 -6.67 -9.26
CA LEU A 134 7.73 -5.44 -9.76
C LEU A 134 7.39 -4.28 -8.83
N THR A 135 8.33 -3.35 -8.71
CA THR A 135 8.12 -2.10 -7.99
C THR A 135 7.08 -1.24 -8.71
N ALA A 136 6.14 -0.69 -7.95
CA ALA A 136 5.25 0.37 -8.40
C ALA A 136 5.58 1.68 -7.67
N GLU A 137 5.72 2.77 -8.41
CA GLU A 137 5.98 4.11 -7.88
C GLU A 137 4.91 5.06 -8.37
N PHE A 138 4.44 5.93 -7.48
CA PHE A 138 3.43 6.95 -7.82
C PHE A 138 3.85 8.32 -7.27
N ASP A 139 3.63 9.37 -8.05
CA ASP A 139 3.83 10.74 -7.60
C ASP A 139 2.61 11.20 -6.79
N ILE A 140 2.83 11.45 -5.49
CA ILE A 140 1.79 11.89 -4.55
C ILE A 140 1.95 13.35 -4.14
N SER A 141 2.85 14.10 -4.80
CA SER A 141 3.20 15.48 -4.41
C SER A 141 1.99 16.41 -4.35
N HIS A 142 0.97 16.16 -5.18
CA HIS A 142 -0.25 16.96 -5.25
C HIS A 142 -1.29 16.60 -4.18
N ALA A 143 -1.16 15.42 -3.56
CA ALA A 143 -2.13 14.88 -2.61
C ALA A 143 -1.66 14.95 -1.15
N VAL A 144 -0.36 15.12 -0.92
CA VAL A 144 0.23 15.21 0.42
C VAL A 144 0.27 16.64 0.96
N LYS A 145 0.31 16.75 2.28
CA LYS A 145 0.51 17.99 3.04
C LYS A 145 1.56 17.80 4.12
N THR A 146 2.11 18.90 4.62
CA THR A 146 2.93 18.88 5.84
C THR A 146 2.09 18.41 7.03
N GLY A 147 2.68 17.59 7.91
CA GLY A 147 1.97 16.94 9.01
C GLY A 147 1.39 15.59 8.60
N ASP A 148 0.26 15.23 9.19
CA ASP A 148 -0.34 13.90 9.04
C ASP A 148 -1.10 13.73 7.73
N ASN A 149 -0.84 12.60 7.07
CA ASN A 149 -1.47 12.18 5.83
C ASN A 149 -2.02 10.77 5.99
N LEU A 150 -3.19 10.52 5.41
CA LEU A 150 -3.80 9.20 5.36
C LEU A 150 -3.48 8.54 4.02
N LEU A 151 -2.80 7.39 4.07
CA LEU A 151 -2.60 6.49 2.95
C LEU A 151 -3.60 5.34 3.05
N CYS A 152 -4.23 5.00 1.93
CA CYS A 152 -5.10 3.84 1.78
C CYS A 152 -4.72 3.03 0.53
#